data_AF-A0A3E0VWY2-F1
#
_entry.id   AF-A0A3E0VWY2-F1
#
_cell.length_a   1.000
_cell.length_b   1.000
_cell.length_c   1.000
_cell.angle_alpha   90.00
_cell.angle_beta   90.00
_cell.angle_gamma   90.00
#
_symmetry.space_group_name_H-M   'P 1'
#
loop_
_entity.id
_entity.type
_entity.pdbx_description
1 polymer ?
#
loop_
_entity_poly.entity_id
_entity_poly.type
_entity_poly.pdbx_seq_one_letter_code
_entity_poly.pdbx_strand_id
1 'polypeptide(L)'
;MVPLGRVEEDTADQTSRLTGYSLTKEFRRSAYPAPAPGREAPVTDQIPSKLDELIAVTARLRAPGGCPWDAEQTHESLVQYLVEESHELVEAIEVGTRDDLLEELGDVLYQVVFHADLAAHTPGEEFDIQDVAAHMTAKMVGRHPHVFGDRVAHTADDVVNMWDDLKAVEKPGRTSVLEGIPQGMPSLALADKVIGKAQKIGLLDADAPAGIPFEGEDELGSLLLAVVASAKALGLDAERALRSTLRGLQAEIREAEGQDAADAGIIALPSVD
;
A
#
# COMPACT_ATOMS: atom_id res chain seq x y z
N MET A 1 0.46 -15.14 69.41
CA MET A 1 0.08 -13.75 69.76
C MET A 1 0.89 -12.84 68.86
N VAL A 2 0.25 -11.80 68.32
CA VAL A 2 0.67 -10.83 67.27
C VAL A 2 0.25 -11.25 65.83
N PRO A 3 -0.41 -10.38 65.04
CA PRO A 3 -1.45 -10.77 64.08
C PRO A 3 -1.06 -10.65 62.60
N LEU A 4 -1.89 -11.29 61.76
CA LEU A 4 -1.92 -11.22 60.30
C LEU A 4 -2.22 -9.78 59.82
N GLY A 5 -1.31 -9.23 59.01
CA GLY A 5 -1.53 -7.99 58.27
C GLY A 5 -2.25 -8.27 56.95
N ARG A 6 -3.35 -7.55 56.72
CA ARG A 6 -4.07 -7.45 55.44
C ARG A 6 -3.11 -7.00 54.34
N VAL A 7 -3.16 -7.69 53.20
CA VAL A 7 -2.81 -7.11 51.90
C VAL A 7 -4.16 -6.77 51.26
N GLU A 8 -4.51 -5.48 51.24
CA GLU A 8 -5.60 -4.98 50.43
C GLU A 8 -5.09 -4.91 48.98
N GLU A 9 -5.74 -5.68 48.10
CA GLU A 9 -5.69 -5.47 46.66
C GLU A 9 -6.39 -4.14 46.35
N ASP A 10 -5.67 -3.20 45.76
CA ASP A 10 -6.29 -2.03 45.14
C ASP A 10 -6.16 -2.14 43.61
N THR A 11 -7.19 -2.75 43.05
CA THR A 11 -7.49 -2.82 41.63
C THR A 11 -8.05 -1.49 41.15
N ALA A 12 -7.19 -0.49 40.87
CA ALA A 12 -7.58 0.70 40.12
C ALA A 12 -6.38 1.61 39.75
N ASP A 13 -5.44 1.18 38.91
CA ASP A 13 -4.58 2.14 38.17
C ASP A 13 -3.84 1.51 36.97
N GLN A 14 -4.58 1.03 35.95
CA GLN A 14 -3.96 0.64 34.66
C GLN A 14 -4.71 1.13 33.41
N THR A 15 -5.70 2.02 33.57
CA THR A 15 -6.53 2.52 32.46
C THR A 15 -6.28 3.99 32.11
N SER A 16 -5.10 4.55 32.43
CA SER A 16 -4.77 5.96 32.19
C SER A 16 -3.44 6.22 31.47
N ARG A 17 -2.95 5.30 30.62
CA ARG A 17 -1.70 5.51 29.84
C ARG A 17 -1.78 5.30 28.33
N LEU A 18 -2.98 5.28 27.75
CA LEU A 18 -3.15 5.09 26.29
C LEU A 18 -3.86 6.24 25.56
N THR A 19 -3.99 7.40 26.19
CA THR A 19 -4.53 8.63 25.58
C THR A 19 -3.46 9.71 25.55
N GLY A 20 -2.50 9.58 24.62
CA GLY A 20 -1.36 10.50 24.56
C GLY A 20 -0.58 10.52 23.26
N TYR A 21 -1.17 10.13 22.14
CA TYR A 21 -0.62 10.44 20.81
C TYR A 21 -1.70 11.14 19.98
N SER A 22 -2.03 12.36 20.41
CA SER A 22 -2.57 13.35 19.49
C SER A 22 -1.40 13.81 18.64
N LEU A 23 -1.29 13.30 17.42
CA LEU A 23 -0.45 13.89 16.38
C LEU A 23 -1.05 15.26 16.06
N THR A 24 -0.75 16.25 16.91
CA THR A 24 -1.15 17.64 16.70
C THR A 24 -0.46 18.16 15.44
N LYS A 25 -1.11 19.13 14.80
CA LYS A 25 -0.63 19.89 13.63
C LYS A 25 0.78 20.49 13.75
N GLU A 26 1.45 20.37 14.91
CA GLU A 26 2.79 20.90 15.16
C GLU A 26 3.92 20.01 14.63
N PHE A 27 3.70 18.71 14.39
CA PHE A 27 4.70 17.86 13.72
C PHE A 27 4.80 18.13 12.20
N ARG A 28 3.83 18.83 11.61
CA ARG A 28 3.85 19.31 10.21
C ARG A 28 4.74 20.54 9.99
N ARG A 29 5.47 21.04 11.00
CA ARG A 29 6.22 22.31 10.90
C ARG A 29 7.66 22.30 11.41
N SER A 30 8.24 21.14 11.72
CA SER A 30 9.60 21.06 12.30
C SER A 30 10.68 20.43 11.41
N ALA A 31 10.54 20.50 10.09
CA ALA A 31 11.66 20.40 9.18
C ALA A 31 11.44 21.42 8.06
N TYR A 32 12.18 22.53 8.12
CA TYR A 32 12.10 23.75 7.30
C TYR A 32 10.99 24.75 7.68
N PRO A 33 11.32 25.86 8.38
CA PRO A 33 10.43 27.01 8.44
C PRO A 33 10.30 27.64 7.05
N ALA A 34 9.09 28.04 6.66
CA ALA A 34 8.90 28.89 5.48
C ALA A 34 9.79 30.14 5.61
N PRO A 35 10.54 30.55 4.57
CA PRO A 35 11.42 31.70 4.65
C PRO A 35 10.60 32.96 4.95
N ALA A 36 10.97 33.69 6.00
CA ALA A 36 10.39 34.99 6.31
C ALA A 36 10.60 35.94 5.12
N PRO A 37 9.59 36.75 4.73
CA PRO A 37 9.72 37.66 3.61
C PRO A 37 10.84 38.67 3.90
N GLY A 38 11.91 38.62 3.08
CA GLY A 38 13.05 39.55 3.15
C GLY A 38 14.34 39.02 3.79
N ARG A 39 14.51 37.69 3.96
CA ARG A 39 15.81 37.09 4.29
C ARG A 39 16.30 36.25 3.10
N GLU A 40 17.36 36.68 2.43
CA GLU A 40 18.10 35.80 1.51
C GLU A 40 18.52 34.54 2.30
N ALA A 41 18.09 33.38 1.83
CA ALA A 41 18.52 32.11 2.38
C ALA A 41 20.05 32.02 2.25
N PRO A 42 20.77 31.49 3.26
CA PRO A 42 22.19 31.24 3.08
C PRO A 42 22.33 30.26 1.91
N VAL A 43 23.00 30.70 0.84
CA VAL A 43 23.37 29.83 -0.28
C VAL A 43 24.35 28.81 0.28
N THR A 44 23.84 27.65 0.68
CA THR A 44 24.69 26.51 0.97
C THR A 44 25.19 25.99 -0.37
N ASP A 45 26.51 26.00 -0.54
CA ASP A 45 27.25 25.52 -1.72
C ASP A 45 27.15 23.99 -1.85
N GLN A 46 25.93 23.45 -1.81
CA GLN A 46 25.67 22.03 -1.91
C GLN A 46 25.64 21.65 -3.39
N ILE A 47 26.55 20.74 -3.76
CA ILE A 47 26.54 20.09 -5.07
C ILE A 47 25.20 19.36 -5.20
N PRO A 48 24.40 19.63 -6.26
CA PRO A 48 23.15 18.92 -6.49
C PRO A 48 23.36 17.41 -6.53
N SER A 49 22.45 16.66 -5.92
CA SER A 49 22.46 15.21 -6.02
C SER A 49 22.10 14.77 -7.45
N LYS A 50 22.34 13.49 -7.78
CA LYS A 50 21.89 12.93 -9.07
C LYS A 50 20.37 12.91 -9.22
N LEU A 51 19.64 12.87 -8.10
CA LEU A 51 18.19 13.01 -8.13
C LEU A 51 17.78 14.45 -8.42
N ASP A 52 18.48 15.45 -7.85
CA ASP A 52 18.22 16.87 -8.15
C ASP A 52 18.50 17.19 -9.63
N GLU A 53 19.55 16.59 -10.21
CA GLU A 53 19.82 16.67 -11.64
C GLU A 53 18.67 16.10 -12.47
N LEU A 54 18.14 14.92 -12.11
CA LEU A 54 17.00 14.30 -12.81
C LEU A 54 15.74 15.17 -12.73
N ILE A 55 15.41 15.68 -11.54
CA ILE A 55 14.26 16.58 -11.33
C ILE A 55 14.40 17.83 -12.23
N ALA A 56 15.59 18.43 -12.27
CA ALA A 56 15.85 19.60 -13.11
C ALA A 56 15.73 19.28 -14.61
N VAL A 57 16.15 18.08 -15.04
CA VAL A 57 15.97 17.60 -16.42
C VAL A 57 14.49 17.48 -16.76
N THR A 58 13.67 16.82 -15.93
CA THR A 58 12.22 16.67 -16.15
C THR A 58 11.54 18.03 -16.27
N ALA A 59 11.82 18.96 -15.35
CA ALA A 59 11.28 20.31 -15.39
C ALA A 59 11.69 21.05 -16.68
N ARG A 60 12.94 20.89 -17.12
CA ARG A 60 13.43 21.52 -18.36
C ARG A 60 12.77 20.94 -19.61
N LEU A 61 12.50 19.63 -19.64
CA LEU A 61 11.81 18.96 -20.73
C LEU A 61 10.37 19.48 -20.88
N ARG A 62 9.67 19.71 -19.77
CA ARG A 62 8.27 20.17 -19.77
C ARG A 62 8.07 21.68 -19.88
N ALA A 63 9.12 22.48 -19.62
CA ALA A 63 9.06 23.93 -19.70
C ALA A 63 8.85 24.45 -21.15
N PRO A 64 8.36 25.70 -21.35
CA PRO A 64 8.32 26.32 -22.67
C PRO A 64 9.67 26.29 -23.39
N GLY A 65 9.68 25.82 -24.64
CA GLY A 65 10.93 25.59 -25.40
C GLY A 65 11.72 24.35 -24.96
N GLY A 66 11.11 23.46 -24.20
CA GLY A 66 11.54 22.08 -23.96
C GLY A 66 11.01 21.13 -25.05
N CYS A 67 10.78 19.88 -24.67
CA CYS A 67 10.26 18.85 -25.55
C CYS A 67 8.73 18.96 -25.65
N PRO A 68 8.16 19.12 -26.87
CA PRO A 68 6.71 19.22 -27.04
C PRO A 68 5.95 17.98 -26.55
N TRP A 69 6.52 16.79 -26.73
CA TRP A 69 5.90 15.56 -26.27
C TRP A 69 5.79 15.51 -24.75
N ASP A 70 6.87 15.84 -24.02
CA ASP A 70 6.85 15.86 -22.55
C ASP A 70 5.89 16.92 -22.01
N ALA A 71 5.82 18.09 -22.65
CA ALA A 71 4.92 19.17 -22.26
C ALA A 71 3.43 18.83 -22.42
N GLU A 72 3.07 17.95 -23.35
CA GLU A 72 1.68 17.53 -23.63
C GLU A 72 1.21 16.38 -22.71
N GLN A 73 2.08 15.78 -21.91
CA GLN A 73 1.71 14.63 -21.06
C GLN A 73 0.80 15.00 -19.89
N THR A 74 0.00 14.02 -19.49
CA THR A 74 -0.93 14.05 -18.35
C THR A 74 -0.72 12.80 -17.49
N HIS A 75 -1.31 12.72 -16.30
CA HIS A 75 -1.27 11.50 -15.50
C HIS A 75 -1.84 10.31 -16.29
N GLU A 76 -2.95 10.52 -16.99
CA GLU A 76 -3.66 9.48 -17.73
C GLU A 76 -2.89 9.01 -18.97
N SER A 77 -2.24 9.91 -19.71
CA SER A 77 -1.47 9.52 -20.91
C SER A 77 -0.20 8.73 -20.57
N LEU A 78 0.33 8.91 -19.35
CA LEU A 78 1.54 8.22 -18.89
C LEU A 78 1.28 6.82 -18.32
N VAL A 79 0.03 6.45 -18.04
CA VAL A 79 -0.31 5.14 -17.43
C VAL A 79 0.21 3.96 -18.27
N GLN A 80 0.13 4.05 -19.60
CA GLN A 80 0.61 2.96 -20.47
C GLN A 80 2.11 2.71 -20.26
N TYR A 81 2.91 3.78 -20.21
CA TYR A 81 4.36 3.70 -20.03
C TYR A 81 4.69 3.18 -18.63
N LEU A 82 4.04 3.70 -17.58
CA LEU A 82 4.22 3.17 -16.23
C LEU A 82 3.96 1.66 -16.13
N VAL A 83 2.96 1.15 -16.85
CA VAL A 83 2.66 -0.30 -16.89
C VAL A 83 3.74 -1.05 -17.68
N GLU A 84 4.19 -0.52 -18.82
CA GLU A 84 5.29 -1.07 -19.61
C GLU A 84 6.57 -1.15 -18.77
N GLU A 85 7.06 -0.03 -18.21
CA GLU A 85 8.29 -0.01 -17.37
C GLU A 85 8.18 -0.92 -16.14
N SER A 86 6.98 -1.05 -15.57
CA SER A 86 6.76 -1.98 -14.44
C SER A 86 6.95 -3.44 -14.87
N HIS A 87 6.58 -3.79 -16.09
CA HIS A 87 6.75 -5.13 -16.64
C HIS A 87 8.18 -5.37 -17.13
N GLU A 88 8.82 -4.37 -17.72
CA GLU A 88 10.24 -4.43 -18.11
C GLU A 88 11.12 -4.59 -16.86
N LEU A 89 10.81 -3.87 -15.76
CA LEU A 89 11.46 -4.09 -14.47
C LEU A 89 11.27 -5.53 -13.93
N VAL A 90 10.08 -6.11 -14.09
CA VAL A 90 9.85 -7.52 -13.70
C VAL A 90 10.73 -8.45 -14.53
N GLU A 91 10.80 -8.25 -15.85
CA GLU A 91 11.66 -9.04 -16.73
C GLU A 91 13.14 -8.91 -16.34
N ALA A 92 13.60 -7.69 -16.05
CA ALA A 92 14.97 -7.42 -15.62
C ALA A 92 15.31 -8.12 -14.29
N ILE A 93 14.35 -8.23 -13.36
CA ILE A 93 14.54 -8.96 -12.08
C ILE A 93 14.61 -10.47 -12.32
N GLU A 94 13.76 -11.03 -13.19
CA GLU A 94 13.63 -12.47 -13.38
C GLU A 94 14.77 -13.06 -14.23
N VAL A 95 15.16 -12.38 -15.30
CA VAL A 95 16.10 -12.92 -16.30
C VAL A 95 17.14 -11.93 -16.79
N GLY A 96 17.10 -10.69 -16.32
CA GLY A 96 17.99 -9.62 -16.77
C GLY A 96 19.40 -9.65 -16.19
N THR A 97 20.23 -8.76 -16.72
CA THR A 97 21.55 -8.44 -16.20
C THR A 97 21.48 -7.35 -15.14
N ARG A 98 22.62 -7.09 -14.48
CA ARG A 98 22.76 -5.95 -13.56
C ARG A 98 22.44 -4.62 -14.24
N ASP A 99 22.84 -4.47 -15.50
CA ASP A 99 22.69 -3.20 -16.21
C ASP A 99 21.23 -3.01 -16.64
N ASP A 100 20.57 -4.07 -17.10
CA ASP A 100 19.11 -4.05 -17.36
C ASP A 100 18.35 -3.66 -16.08
N LEU A 101 18.66 -4.27 -14.92
CA LEU A 101 18.02 -3.89 -13.65
C LEU A 101 18.23 -2.42 -13.27
N LEU A 102 19.40 -1.85 -13.58
CA LEU A 102 19.70 -0.44 -13.30
C LEU A 102 18.91 0.50 -14.22
N GLU A 103 18.75 0.13 -15.49
CA GLU A 103 17.95 0.84 -16.50
C GLU A 103 16.48 0.89 -16.07
N GLU A 104 15.87 -0.26 -15.84
CA GLU A 104 14.44 -0.34 -15.52
C GLU A 104 14.06 0.28 -14.17
N LEU A 105 14.95 0.19 -13.17
CA LEU A 105 14.77 0.93 -11.91
C LEU A 105 14.81 2.45 -12.15
N GLY A 106 15.62 2.90 -13.11
CA GLY A 106 15.71 4.28 -13.54
C GLY A 106 14.43 4.75 -14.22
N ASP A 107 13.84 3.94 -15.11
CA ASP A 107 12.64 4.32 -15.85
C ASP A 107 11.39 4.35 -14.96
N VAL A 108 11.24 3.38 -14.04
CA VAL A 108 10.20 3.44 -13.01
C VAL A 108 10.40 4.65 -12.09
N LEU A 109 11.64 5.00 -11.72
CA LEU A 109 11.93 6.22 -10.96
C LEU A 109 11.56 7.48 -11.77
N TYR A 110 11.86 7.52 -13.06
CA TYR A 110 11.53 8.64 -13.93
C TYR A 110 10.02 8.86 -14.02
N GLN A 111 9.21 7.79 -14.11
CA GLN A 111 7.75 7.89 -14.05
C GLN A 111 7.25 8.57 -12.77
N VAL A 112 7.85 8.23 -11.61
CA VAL A 112 7.51 8.88 -10.32
C VAL A 112 7.89 10.37 -10.32
N VAL A 113 9.08 10.72 -10.82
CA VAL A 113 9.52 12.12 -10.93
C VAL A 113 8.62 12.91 -11.89
N PHE A 114 8.23 12.31 -13.03
CA PHE A 114 7.38 12.96 -14.02
C PHE A 114 5.99 13.25 -13.45
N HIS A 115 5.35 12.28 -12.80
CA HIS A 115 4.07 12.50 -12.14
C HIS A 115 4.14 13.55 -11.03
N ALA A 116 5.24 13.59 -10.27
CA ALA A 116 5.44 14.62 -9.25
C ALA A 116 5.62 16.02 -9.87
N ASP A 117 6.32 16.14 -10.99
CA ASP A 117 6.45 17.42 -11.72
C ASP A 117 5.11 17.85 -12.36
N LEU A 118 4.28 16.89 -12.80
CA LEU A 118 2.90 17.15 -13.26
C LEU A 118 2.06 17.76 -12.13
N ALA A 119 2.07 17.12 -10.96
CA ALA A 119 1.31 17.58 -9.79
C ALA A 119 1.73 18.96 -9.31
N ALA A 120 3.04 19.25 -9.34
CA ALA A 120 3.57 20.56 -8.94
C ALA A 120 3.07 21.70 -9.84
N HIS A 121 2.73 21.41 -11.09
CA HIS A 121 2.30 22.39 -12.09
C HIS A 121 0.82 22.29 -12.50
N THR A 122 0.06 21.37 -11.89
CA THR A 122 -1.37 21.19 -12.16
C THR A 122 -2.21 21.87 -11.07
N PRO A 123 -3.08 22.83 -11.42
CA PRO A 123 -3.91 23.52 -10.45
C PRO A 123 -4.77 22.54 -9.63
N GLY A 124 -4.61 22.59 -8.30
CA GLY A 124 -5.38 21.78 -7.36
C GLY A 124 -4.69 20.49 -6.89
N GLU A 125 -3.54 20.12 -7.45
CA GLU A 125 -2.74 18.99 -6.95
C GLU A 125 -1.70 19.44 -5.92
N GLU A 126 -0.91 20.47 -6.25
CA GLU A 126 -0.04 21.21 -5.31
C GLU A 126 0.91 20.34 -4.47
N PHE A 127 1.50 19.29 -5.06
CA PHE A 127 2.57 18.50 -4.43
C PHE A 127 3.70 18.19 -5.41
N ASP A 128 4.91 17.93 -4.88
CA ASP A 128 6.08 17.55 -5.66
C ASP A 128 6.75 16.24 -5.18
N ILE A 129 7.94 15.94 -5.70
CA ILE A 129 8.67 14.71 -5.37
C ILE A 129 9.13 14.67 -3.90
N GLN A 130 9.36 15.84 -3.29
CA GLN A 130 9.71 15.94 -1.88
C GLN A 130 8.51 15.61 -1.01
N ASP A 131 7.31 16.04 -1.39
CA ASP A 131 6.07 15.65 -0.71
C ASP A 131 5.81 14.14 -0.82
N VAL A 132 6.02 13.54 -1.99
CA VAL A 132 5.93 12.08 -2.20
C VAL A 132 6.91 11.34 -1.28
N ALA A 133 8.17 11.77 -1.27
CA ALA A 133 9.21 11.17 -0.44
C ALA A 133 8.91 11.33 1.06
N ALA A 134 8.46 12.52 1.49
CA ALA A 134 8.09 12.79 2.88
C ALA A 134 6.89 11.93 3.31
N HIS A 135 5.87 11.82 2.46
CA HIS A 135 4.70 10.98 2.71
C HIS A 135 5.10 9.51 2.88
N MET A 136 5.91 8.98 1.96
CA MET A 136 6.37 7.60 2.03
C MET A 136 7.29 7.35 3.24
N THR A 137 8.18 8.29 3.55
CA THR A 137 9.07 8.21 4.71
C THR A 137 8.27 8.13 6.00
N ALA A 138 7.32 9.05 6.22
CA ALA A 138 6.47 9.06 7.41
C ALA A 138 5.68 7.74 7.55
N LYS A 139 5.15 7.23 6.43
CA LYS A 139 4.43 5.95 6.38
C LYS A 139 5.34 4.76 6.72
N MET A 140 6.55 4.71 6.18
CA MET A 140 7.49 3.63 6.47
C MET A 140 7.95 3.68 7.92
N VAL A 141 8.31 4.86 8.45
CA VAL A 141 8.66 5.01 9.87
C VAL A 141 7.50 4.59 10.78
N GLY A 142 6.28 5.05 10.48
CA GLY A 142 5.09 4.71 11.26
C GLY A 142 4.75 3.21 11.25
N ARG A 143 5.04 2.50 10.15
CA ARG A 143 4.78 1.05 10.01
C ARG A 143 5.89 0.15 10.55
N HIS A 144 7.02 0.73 10.95
CA HIS A 144 8.12 -0.02 11.55
C HIS A 144 8.42 0.48 12.98
N PRO A 145 7.44 0.45 13.90
CA PRO A 145 7.69 0.85 15.28
C PRO A 145 8.62 -0.13 16.01
N HIS A 146 8.94 -1.28 15.41
CA HIS A 146 9.98 -2.19 15.89
C HIS A 146 11.41 -1.79 15.46
N VAL A 147 11.55 -0.88 14.48
CA VAL A 147 12.83 -0.29 14.07
C VAL A 147 12.98 1.12 14.64
N PHE A 148 11.91 1.93 14.58
CA PHE A 148 11.95 3.36 14.90
C PHE A 148 11.23 3.73 16.21
N GLY A 149 10.75 2.74 16.97
CA GLY A 149 10.04 2.94 18.24
C GLY A 149 10.32 1.82 19.23
N ASP A 150 9.36 1.54 20.10
CA ASP A 150 9.54 0.65 21.25
C ASP A 150 8.88 -0.74 21.09
N ARG A 151 8.30 -1.05 19.93
CA ARG A 151 7.70 -2.38 19.70
C ARG A 151 8.79 -3.41 19.42
N VAL A 152 8.46 -4.68 19.60
CA VAL A 152 9.35 -5.79 19.28
C VAL A 152 8.67 -6.68 18.26
N ALA A 153 9.41 -7.07 17.23
CA ALA A 153 9.03 -8.08 16.25
C ALA A 153 10.23 -9.01 16.06
N HIS A 154 10.00 -10.33 16.11
CA HIS A 154 11.07 -11.33 16.02
C HIS A 154 11.06 -12.08 14.69
N THR A 155 9.92 -12.10 14.02
CA THR A 155 9.71 -12.79 12.74
C THR A 155 9.11 -11.86 11.68
N ALA A 156 9.18 -12.28 10.41
CA ALA A 156 8.49 -11.57 9.34
C ALA A 156 6.97 -11.55 9.55
N ASP A 157 6.41 -12.64 10.07
CA ASP A 157 4.98 -12.74 10.37
C ASP A 157 4.54 -11.73 11.45
N ASP A 158 5.37 -11.52 12.49
CA ASP A 158 5.12 -10.47 13.50
C ASP A 158 5.03 -9.09 12.85
N VAL A 159 5.91 -8.80 11.88
CA VAL A 159 5.92 -7.52 11.15
C VAL A 159 4.69 -7.37 10.28
N VAL A 160 4.30 -8.42 9.55
CA VAL A 160 3.11 -8.43 8.68
C VAL A 160 1.84 -8.19 9.50
N ASN A 161 1.68 -8.89 10.63
CA ASN A 161 0.55 -8.71 11.53
C ASN A 161 0.49 -7.27 12.08
N MET A 162 1.64 -6.74 12.52
CA MET A 162 1.73 -5.37 13.01
C MET A 162 1.38 -4.32 11.94
N TRP A 163 1.82 -4.52 10.70
CA TRP A 163 1.44 -3.64 9.59
C TRP A 163 -0.06 -3.62 9.35
N ASP A 164 -0.70 -4.79 9.46
CA ASP A 164 -2.12 -4.93 9.24
C ASP A 164 -2.95 -4.24 10.33
N ASP A 165 -2.52 -4.32 11.59
CA ASP A 165 -3.10 -3.55 12.70
C ASP A 165 -2.97 -2.04 12.47
N LEU A 166 -1.77 -1.58 12.10
CA LEU A 166 -1.50 -0.16 11.85
C LEU A 166 -2.31 0.38 10.65
N LYS A 167 -2.44 -0.41 9.58
CA LYS A 167 -3.29 -0.05 8.42
C LYS A 167 -4.76 0.10 8.81
N ALA A 168 -5.26 -0.70 9.76
CA ALA A 168 -6.64 -0.59 10.22
C ALA A 168 -6.87 0.74 10.98
N VAL A 169 -5.90 1.16 11.79
CA VAL A 169 -5.95 2.44 12.52
C VAL A 169 -5.80 3.64 11.58
N GLU A 170 -4.94 3.56 10.56
CA GLU A 170 -4.69 4.65 9.60
C GLU A 170 -5.93 5.01 8.74
N LYS A 171 -6.87 4.07 8.56
CA LYS A 171 -8.04 4.25 7.69
C LYS A 171 -9.35 3.90 8.41
N PRO A 172 -9.78 4.70 9.40
CA PRO A 172 -10.95 4.40 10.25
C PRO A 172 -12.28 4.43 9.47
N GLY A 173 -12.29 4.96 8.24
CA GLY A 173 -13.47 4.98 7.37
C GLY A 173 -13.59 3.81 6.40
N ARG A 174 -12.71 2.80 6.48
CA ARG A 174 -12.84 1.59 5.65
C ARG A 174 -14.06 0.80 6.07
N THR A 175 -14.97 0.61 5.13
CA THR A 175 -16.18 -0.18 5.30
C THR A 175 -16.01 -1.62 4.83
N SER A 176 -14.99 -1.87 3.99
CA SER A 176 -14.68 -3.23 3.50
C SER A 176 -13.19 -3.55 3.51
N VAL A 177 -12.86 -4.81 3.79
CA VAL A 177 -11.52 -5.40 3.67
C VAL A 177 -11.01 -5.42 2.23
N LEU A 178 -11.93 -5.30 1.25
CA LEU A 178 -11.61 -5.18 -0.17
C LEU A 178 -11.13 -3.78 -0.57
N GLU A 179 -11.34 -2.76 0.25
CA GLU A 179 -10.87 -1.41 -0.06
C GLU A 179 -9.35 -1.36 -0.23
N GLY A 180 -8.89 -0.67 -1.27
CA GLY A 180 -7.47 -0.56 -1.60
C GLY A 180 -6.88 -1.77 -2.34
N ILE A 181 -7.69 -2.71 -2.83
CA ILE A 181 -7.27 -3.66 -3.87
C ILE A 181 -7.46 -3.00 -5.24
N PRO A 182 -6.39 -2.74 -6.01
CA PRO A 182 -6.51 -2.27 -7.40
C PRO A 182 -7.22 -3.31 -8.26
N GLN A 183 -8.39 -2.96 -8.83
CA GLN A 183 -9.19 -3.93 -9.60
C GLN A 183 -8.68 -4.19 -11.02
N GLY A 184 -7.71 -3.38 -11.49
CA GLY A 184 -7.11 -3.51 -12.81
C GLY A 184 -5.90 -4.43 -12.89
N MET A 185 -5.48 -5.06 -11.79
CA MET A 185 -4.34 -5.99 -11.79
C MET A 185 -4.68 -7.31 -12.50
N PRO A 186 -3.67 -8.07 -13.00
CA PRO A 186 -3.88 -9.38 -13.58
C PRO A 186 -4.68 -10.31 -12.65
N SER A 187 -5.60 -11.11 -13.19
CA SER A 187 -6.57 -11.82 -12.36
C SER A 187 -5.96 -12.83 -11.40
N LEU A 188 -4.80 -13.43 -11.71
CA LEU A 188 -4.09 -14.30 -10.76
C LEU A 188 -3.59 -13.52 -9.53
N ALA A 189 -3.00 -12.34 -9.72
CA ALA A 189 -2.60 -11.47 -8.62
C ALA A 189 -3.80 -10.90 -7.84
N LEU A 190 -4.91 -10.61 -8.54
CA LEU A 190 -6.16 -10.21 -7.90
C LEU A 190 -6.72 -11.34 -7.04
N ALA A 191 -6.68 -12.58 -7.52
CA ALA A 191 -7.17 -13.76 -6.82
C ALA A 191 -6.44 -13.94 -5.49
N ASP A 192 -5.11 -13.90 -5.50
CA ASP A 192 -4.28 -14.00 -4.30
C ASP A 192 -4.70 -12.96 -3.24
N LYS A 193 -4.82 -11.69 -3.63
CA LYS A 193 -5.25 -10.62 -2.71
C LYS A 193 -6.66 -10.81 -2.17
N VAL A 194 -7.61 -11.18 -3.04
CA VAL A 194 -9.02 -11.35 -2.64
C VAL A 194 -9.17 -12.56 -1.72
N ILE A 195 -8.48 -13.68 -1.99
CA ILE A 195 -8.44 -14.86 -1.12
C ILE A 195 -7.87 -14.48 0.25
N GLY A 196 -6.75 -13.76 0.30
CA GLY A 196 -6.18 -13.27 1.56
C GLY A 196 -7.13 -12.36 2.35
N LYS A 197 -7.98 -11.58 1.67
CA LYS A 197 -9.04 -10.81 2.35
C LYS A 197 -10.18 -11.67 2.87
N ALA A 198 -10.61 -12.67 2.12
CA ALA A 198 -11.63 -13.62 2.55
C ALA A 198 -11.18 -14.41 3.77
N GLN A 199 -9.92 -14.89 3.77
CA GLN A 199 -9.31 -15.58 4.91
C GLN A 199 -9.26 -14.68 6.15
N LYS A 200 -8.91 -13.41 5.98
CA LYS A 200 -8.82 -12.45 7.09
C LYS A 200 -10.14 -12.25 7.84
N ILE A 201 -11.28 -12.36 7.15
CA ILE A 201 -12.61 -12.25 7.78
C ILE A 201 -13.21 -13.61 8.13
N GLY A 202 -12.45 -14.70 7.97
CA GLY A 202 -12.91 -16.06 8.27
C GLY A 202 -13.91 -16.64 7.26
N LEU A 203 -14.13 -15.98 6.11
CA LEU A 203 -15.00 -16.50 5.05
C LEU A 203 -14.38 -17.72 4.36
N LEU A 204 -13.05 -17.71 4.20
CA LEU A 204 -12.28 -18.87 3.76
C LEU A 204 -11.36 -19.33 4.90
N ASP A 205 -11.20 -20.63 5.03
CA ASP A 205 -10.25 -21.21 5.98
C ASP A 205 -8.82 -21.06 5.44
N ALA A 206 -7.96 -20.39 6.21
CA ALA A 206 -6.55 -20.18 5.86
C ALA A 206 -5.73 -21.48 5.91
N ASP A 207 -6.17 -22.44 6.74
CA ASP A 207 -5.52 -23.73 6.95
C ASP A 207 -6.14 -24.84 6.10
N ALA A 208 -7.08 -24.49 5.21
CA ALA A 208 -7.68 -25.45 4.29
C ALA A 208 -6.60 -26.13 3.44
N PRO A 209 -6.67 -27.46 3.24
CA PRO A 209 -5.73 -28.15 2.38
C PRO A 209 -5.82 -27.61 0.95
N ALA A 210 -4.68 -27.56 0.26
CA ALA A 210 -4.62 -27.12 -1.13
C ALA A 210 -5.61 -27.91 -2.00
N GLY A 211 -6.46 -27.19 -2.73
CA GLY A 211 -7.47 -27.81 -3.61
C GLY A 211 -6.84 -28.64 -4.73
N ILE A 212 -5.67 -28.22 -5.22
CA ILE A 212 -4.82 -28.96 -6.15
C ILE A 212 -3.41 -28.93 -5.57
N PRO A 213 -2.85 -30.06 -5.11
CA PRO A 213 -1.47 -30.11 -4.63
C PRO A 213 -0.49 -30.01 -5.81
N PHE A 214 0.61 -29.29 -5.59
CA PHE A 214 1.76 -29.19 -6.51
C PHE A 214 3.04 -29.03 -5.67
N GLU A 215 4.16 -29.50 -6.20
CA GLU A 215 5.46 -29.51 -5.49
C GLU A 215 6.25 -28.21 -5.66
N GLY A 216 5.95 -27.41 -6.68
CA GLY A 216 6.63 -26.14 -6.94
C GLY A 216 6.07 -25.35 -8.13
N GLU A 217 6.71 -24.22 -8.42
CA GLU A 217 6.26 -23.27 -9.45
C GLU A 217 6.31 -23.84 -10.87
N ASP A 218 7.24 -24.73 -11.19
CA ASP A 218 7.32 -25.38 -12.51
C ASP A 218 6.08 -26.25 -12.81
N GLU A 219 5.61 -27.00 -11.81
CA GLU A 219 4.41 -27.84 -11.92
C GLU A 219 3.15 -26.96 -11.98
N LEU A 220 3.06 -25.96 -11.10
CA LEU A 220 1.97 -24.99 -11.10
C LEU A 220 1.87 -24.24 -12.44
N GLY A 221 3.00 -23.77 -12.97
CA GLY A 221 3.07 -23.07 -14.26
C GLY A 221 2.61 -23.95 -15.41
N SER A 222 3.03 -25.22 -15.42
CA SER A 222 2.58 -26.21 -16.42
C SER A 222 1.07 -26.44 -16.35
N LEU A 223 0.50 -26.53 -15.14
CA LEU A 223 -0.94 -26.68 -14.95
C LEU A 223 -1.72 -25.43 -15.40
N LEU A 224 -1.28 -24.24 -15.00
CA LEU A 224 -1.90 -22.98 -15.41
C LEU A 224 -1.88 -22.83 -16.94
N LEU A 225 -0.77 -23.16 -17.59
CA LEU A 225 -0.66 -23.16 -19.05
C LEU A 225 -1.64 -24.16 -19.69
N ALA A 226 -1.78 -25.36 -19.13
CA ALA A 226 -2.72 -26.37 -19.62
C ALA A 226 -4.18 -25.90 -19.50
N VAL A 227 -4.54 -25.20 -18.41
CA VAL A 227 -5.86 -24.59 -18.23
C VAL A 227 -6.12 -23.53 -19.31
N VAL A 228 -5.16 -22.63 -19.57
CA VAL A 228 -5.27 -21.59 -20.61
C VAL A 228 -5.37 -22.22 -22.01
N ALA A 229 -4.56 -23.23 -22.30
CA ALA A 229 -4.60 -23.95 -23.58
C ALA A 229 -5.97 -24.63 -23.80
N SER A 230 -6.51 -25.25 -22.75
CA SER A 230 -7.84 -25.88 -22.78
C SER A 230 -8.96 -24.85 -22.99
N ALA A 231 -8.91 -23.72 -22.26
CA ALA A 231 -9.85 -22.62 -22.44
C ALA A 231 -9.83 -22.11 -23.88
N LYS A 232 -8.64 -21.88 -24.46
CA LYS A 232 -8.47 -21.44 -25.85
C LYS A 232 -9.06 -22.43 -26.85
N ALA A 233 -8.80 -23.74 -26.67
CA ALA A 233 -9.34 -24.78 -27.53
C ALA A 233 -10.88 -24.84 -27.50
N LEU A 234 -11.49 -24.44 -26.38
CA LEU A 234 -12.93 -24.39 -26.19
C LEU A 234 -13.56 -23.01 -26.54
N GLY A 235 -12.76 -22.05 -27.01
CA GLY A 235 -13.25 -20.69 -27.31
C GLY A 235 -13.59 -19.87 -26.06
N LEU A 236 -13.05 -20.25 -24.91
CA LEU A 236 -13.20 -19.56 -23.64
C LEU A 236 -12.03 -18.58 -23.41
N ASP A 237 -12.33 -17.52 -22.67
CA ASP A 237 -11.35 -16.53 -22.22
C ASP A 237 -11.05 -16.79 -20.74
N ALA A 238 -9.88 -17.34 -20.45
CA ALA A 238 -9.47 -17.74 -19.10
C ALA A 238 -9.38 -16.55 -18.13
N GLU A 239 -8.86 -15.42 -18.61
CA GLU A 239 -8.70 -14.20 -17.83
C GLU A 239 -10.07 -13.58 -17.49
N ARG A 240 -10.98 -13.51 -18.47
CA ARG A 240 -12.37 -13.07 -18.23
C ARG A 240 -13.11 -14.04 -17.30
N ALA A 241 -12.92 -15.34 -17.45
CA ALA A 241 -13.54 -16.34 -16.60
C ALA A 241 -13.13 -16.16 -15.14
N LEU A 242 -11.82 -16.07 -14.86
CA LEU A 242 -11.31 -15.85 -13.51
C LEU A 242 -11.78 -14.51 -12.94
N ARG A 243 -11.66 -13.42 -13.70
CA ARG A 243 -12.14 -12.09 -13.27
C ARG A 243 -13.63 -12.09 -12.92
N SER A 244 -14.46 -12.83 -13.67
CA SER A 244 -15.89 -12.95 -13.37
C SER A 244 -16.14 -13.69 -12.05
N THR A 245 -15.43 -14.79 -11.82
CA THR A 245 -15.50 -15.55 -10.57
C THR A 245 -15.06 -14.70 -9.37
N LEU A 246 -13.99 -13.93 -9.51
CA LEU A 246 -13.50 -13.04 -8.44
C LEU A 246 -14.50 -11.96 -8.05
N ARG A 247 -15.31 -11.44 -8.98
CA ARG A 247 -16.40 -10.52 -8.63
C ARG A 247 -17.47 -11.18 -7.75
N GLY A 248 -17.72 -12.48 -7.95
CA GLY A 248 -18.60 -13.27 -7.10
C GLY A 248 -18.06 -13.39 -5.68
N LEU A 249 -16.81 -13.83 -5.54
CA LEU A 249 -16.15 -13.92 -4.23
C LEU A 249 -16.09 -12.55 -3.51
N GLN A 250 -15.82 -11.48 -4.24
CA GLN A 250 -15.87 -10.12 -3.68
C GLN A 250 -17.28 -9.69 -3.24
N ALA A 251 -18.34 -10.21 -3.87
CA ALA A 251 -19.70 -9.97 -3.42
C ALA A 251 -20.02 -10.75 -2.14
N GLU A 252 -19.61 -12.02 -2.06
CA GLU A 252 -19.72 -12.86 -0.87
C GLU A 252 -19.00 -12.25 0.34
N ILE A 253 -17.78 -11.72 0.14
CA ILE A 253 -17.04 -10.99 1.17
C ILE A 253 -17.86 -9.80 1.70
N ARG A 254 -18.42 -8.98 0.81
CA ARG A 254 -19.24 -7.82 1.23
C ARG A 254 -20.52 -8.23 1.94
N GLU A 255 -21.12 -9.35 1.56
CA GLU A 255 -22.28 -9.89 2.24
C GLU A 255 -21.95 -10.36 3.67
N ALA A 256 -20.84 -11.09 3.83
CA ALA A 256 -20.35 -11.53 5.14
C ALA A 256 -20.05 -10.32 6.06
N GLU A 257 -19.41 -9.27 5.52
CA GLU A 257 -19.16 -8.02 6.25
C GLU A 257 -20.47 -7.34 6.72
N GLY A 258 -21.54 -7.42 5.93
CA GLY A 258 -22.85 -6.87 6.28
C GLY A 258 -23.60 -7.67 7.33
N GLN A 259 -23.40 -9.00 7.38
CA GLN A 259 -24.02 -9.90 8.36
C GLN A 259 -23.39 -9.73 9.75
N ASP A 260 -22.06 -9.66 9.83
CA ASP A 260 -21.34 -9.40 11.09
C ASP A 260 -21.71 -8.05 11.73
N ALA A 261 -21.97 -7.03 10.90
CA ALA A 261 -22.43 -5.72 11.36
C ALA A 261 -23.88 -5.75 11.90
N ALA A 262 -24.73 -6.65 11.39
CA ALA A 262 -26.11 -6.82 11.84
C ALA A 262 -26.21 -7.63 13.14
N ASP A 263 -25.38 -8.67 13.31
CA ASP A 263 -25.35 -9.50 14.51
C ASP A 263 -24.78 -8.77 15.73
N ALA A 264 -23.89 -7.78 15.52
CA ALA A 264 -23.45 -6.88 16.59
C ALA A 264 -24.54 -5.88 17.05
N GLY A 265 -25.68 -5.80 16.34
CA GLY A 265 -26.75 -4.81 16.56
C GLY A 265 -27.94 -5.27 17.42
N ILE A 266 -28.03 -6.56 17.79
CA ILE A 266 -29.15 -7.06 18.62
C ILE A 266 -28.76 -7.05 20.10
N ILE A 267 -28.74 -5.86 20.71
CA ILE A 267 -28.95 -5.75 22.16
C ILE A 267 -30.46 -5.78 22.38
N ALA A 268 -30.98 -6.97 22.67
CA ALA A 268 -32.36 -7.15 23.11
C ALA A 268 -32.60 -6.28 24.37
N LEU A 269 -33.36 -5.20 24.24
CA LEU A 269 -33.90 -4.49 25.38
C LEU A 269 -34.98 -5.37 26.01
N PRO A 270 -34.91 -5.67 27.33
CA PRO A 270 -35.94 -6.45 27.98
C PRO A 270 -37.25 -5.66 27.99
N SER A 271 -38.33 -6.29 27.53
CA SER A 271 -39.70 -5.82 27.72
C SER A 271 -39.99 -5.73 29.22
N VAL A 272 -40.22 -4.51 29.69
CA VAL A 272 -40.80 -4.25 31.01
C VAL A 272 -42.32 -4.40 30.89
N ASP A 273 -42.84 -5.46 31.51
CA ASP A 273 -44.25 -5.58 31.91
C ASP A 273 -44.60 -4.56 33.01
#